data_AF-A0A9E4E7X5-F1
#
_entry.id   AF-A0A9E4E7X5-F1
#
_cell.length_a   1.000
_cell.length_b   1.000
_cell.length_c   1.000
_cell.angle_alpha   90.00
_cell.angle_beta   90.00
_cell.angle_gamma   90.00
#
_symmetry.space_group_name_H-M   'P 1'
#
loop_
_entity.id
_entity.type
_entity.pdbx_description
1 polymer ?
#
loop_
_entity_poly.entity_id
_entity_poly.type
_entity_poly.pdbx_seq_one_letter_code
_entity_poly.pdbx_strand_id
1 'polypeptide(L)'
;MTPYTIIATALVSLGANKLRAGLTLLGIVIGVAAFITLMAIGRGSQESITSGIESLGSNLLFVTPPFSIGGSSALTLADPDALLDPAFTPTVVDVT
;
A
#
# COMPACT_ATOMS: atom_id res chain seq x y z
N MET A 1 -46.83 -26.34 0.53
CA MET A 1 -46.01 -25.66 1.55
C MET A 1 -45.74 -24.27 1.00
N THR A 2 -46.33 -23.24 1.58
CA THR A 2 -46.18 -21.88 1.04
C THR A 2 -44.82 -21.32 1.47
N PRO A 3 -44.13 -20.51 0.64
CA PRO A 3 -42.82 -19.95 1.00
C PRO A 3 -42.86 -19.15 2.31
N TYR A 4 -44.02 -18.60 2.65
CA TYR A 4 -44.28 -17.89 3.90
C TYR A 4 -44.13 -18.79 5.14
N THR A 5 -44.54 -20.05 5.06
CA THR A 5 -44.44 -20.97 6.20
C THR A 5 -42.98 -21.35 6.48
N ILE A 6 -42.14 -21.45 5.45
CA ILE A 6 -40.71 -21.77 5.59
C ILE A 6 -40.00 -20.68 6.40
N ILE A 7 -40.18 -19.40 6.03
CA ILE A 7 -39.56 -18.28 6.73
C ILE A 7 -40.03 -18.22 8.19
N ALA A 8 -41.34 -18.39 8.44
CA ALA A 8 -41.89 -18.39 9.80
C ALA A 8 -41.31 -19.53 10.66
N THR A 9 -41.22 -20.75 10.11
CA THR A 9 -40.65 -21.89 10.84
C THR A 9 -39.14 -21.75 11.11
N ALA A 10 -38.38 -21.17 10.18
CA ALA A 10 -36.96 -20.92 10.35
C ALA A 10 -36.69 -19.89 11.47
N LEU A 11 -37.47 -18.81 11.54
CA LEU A 11 -37.35 -17.80 12.60
C LEU A 11 -37.65 -18.38 13.99
N VAL A 12 -38.68 -19.22 14.09
CA VAL A 12 -39.02 -19.92 15.35
C VAL A 12 -37.91 -20.91 15.74
N SER A 13 -37.37 -21.67 14.77
CA SER A 13 -36.29 -22.62 15.01
C SER A 13 -34.98 -21.94 15.45
N LEU A 14 -34.65 -20.78 14.88
CA LEU A 14 -33.48 -19.99 15.28
C LEU A 14 -33.61 -19.46 16.72
N GLY A 15 -34.82 -19.08 17.14
CA GLY A 15 -35.13 -18.66 18.52
C GLY A 15 -35.13 -19.80 19.55
N ALA A 16 -35.31 -21.05 19.12
CA ALA A 16 -35.32 -22.23 19.99
C ALA A 16 -33.92 -22.57 20.54
N ASN A 17 -32.84 -22.26 19.80
CA ASN A 17 -31.46 -22.52 20.23
C ASN A 17 -30.63 -21.24 20.31
N LYS A 18 -30.95 -20.41 21.30
CA LYS A 18 -30.39 -19.07 21.52
C LYS A 18 -28.86 -19.05 21.60
N LEU A 19 -28.24 -20.00 22.29
CA LEU A 19 -26.77 -20.04 22.43
C LEU A 19 -26.07 -20.35 21.12
N ARG A 20 -26.52 -21.40 20.42
CA ARG A 20 -25.92 -21.79 19.14
C ARG A 20 -26.12 -20.71 18.09
N ALA A 21 -27.35 -20.22 17.93
CA ALA A 21 -27.68 -19.18 16.97
C ALA A 21 -26.90 -17.89 17.26
N GLY A 22 -26.85 -17.47 18.53
CA GLY A 22 -26.12 -16.29 18.97
C GLY A 22 -24.62 -16.39 18.70
N LEU A 23 -23.99 -17.51 19.05
CA LEU A 23 -22.55 -17.69 18.87
C LEU A 23 -22.16 -17.77 17.38
N THR A 24 -22.99 -18.37 16.53
CA THR A 24 -22.76 -18.39 15.08
C THR A 24 -22.89 -17.01 14.44
N LEU A 25 -23.88 -16.21 14.87
CA LEU A 25 -24.05 -14.84 14.40
C LEU A 25 -22.88 -13.96 14.84
N LEU A 26 -22.47 -14.09 16.10
CA LEU A 26 -21.33 -13.35 16.65
C LEU A 26 -20.05 -13.62 15.84
N GLY A 27 -19.77 -14.89 15.54
CA GLY A 27 -18.60 -15.28 14.76
C GLY A 27 -18.58 -14.67 13.36
N ILE A 28 -19.71 -14.68 12.65
CA ILE A 28 -19.83 -14.10 11.31
C ILE A 28 -19.65 -12.58 11.36
N VAL A 29 -20.28 -11.90 12.33
CA VAL A 29 -20.18 -10.44 12.47
C VAL A 29 -18.74 -10.00 12.75
N ILE A 30 -18.07 -10.65 13.69
CA ILE A 30 -16.66 -10.33 14.02
C ILE A 30 -15.75 -10.67 12.84
N GLY A 31 -15.95 -11.83 12.20
CA GLY A 31 -15.14 -12.27 11.07
C GLY A 31 -15.22 -11.32 9.87
N VAL A 32 -16.44 -10.90 9.49
CA VAL A 32 -16.64 -9.96 8.39
C VAL A 32 -16.13 -8.57 8.76
N ALA A 33 -16.32 -8.12 10.01
CA ALA A 33 -15.81 -6.82 10.46
C ALA A 33 -14.27 -6.73 10.39
N ALA A 34 -13.56 -7.75 10.90
CA ALA A 34 -12.09 -7.80 10.84
C ALA A 34 -11.57 -7.90 9.40
N PHE A 35 -12.30 -8.59 8.51
CA PHE A 35 -11.95 -8.66 7.11
C PHE A 35 -12.09 -7.32 6.40
N ILE A 36 -13.19 -6.60 6.63
CA ILE A 36 -13.43 -5.28 6.03
C ILE A 36 -12.38 -4.27 6.49
N THR A 37 -12.03 -4.24 7.79
CA THR A 37 -11.01 -3.32 8.30
C THR A 37 -9.64 -3.61 7.71
N LEU A 38 -9.24 -4.87 7.62
CA LEU A 38 -7.98 -5.25 6.96
C LEU A 38 -7.96 -4.82 5.49
N MET A 39 -9.05 -5.01 4.76
CA MET A 39 -9.14 -4.60 3.35
C MET A 39 -9.06 -3.08 3.20
N ALA A 40 -9.71 -2.33 4.09
CA ALA A 40 -9.64 -0.88 4.12
C ALA A 40 -8.21 -0.39 4.37
N ILE A 41 -7.50 -1.00 5.33
CA ILE A 41 -6.08 -0.71 5.60
C ILE A 41 -5.21 -1.06 4.39
N GLY A 42 -5.38 -2.25 3.81
CA GLY A 42 -4.56 -2.70 2.69
C GLY A 42 -4.66 -1.77 1.48
N ARG A 43 -5.89 -1.38 1.12
CA ARG A 43 -6.13 -0.43 0.03
C ARG A 43 -5.64 0.98 0.37
N GLY A 44 -5.86 1.46 1.60
CA GLY A 44 -5.39 2.78 2.03
C GLY A 44 -3.86 2.91 2.02
N SER A 45 -3.15 1.88 2.45
CA SER A 45 -1.68 1.83 2.39
C SER A 45 -1.18 1.80 0.94
N GLN A 46 -1.82 1.02 0.07
CA GLN A 46 -1.45 0.96 -1.34
C GLN A 46 -1.62 2.34 -2.00
N GLU A 47 -2.76 3.00 -1.78
CA GLU A 47 -3.03 4.36 -2.27
C GLU A 47 -2.01 5.38 -1.73
N SER A 48 -1.65 5.28 -0.45
CA SER A 48 -0.67 6.19 0.17
C SER A 48 0.73 6.02 -0.43
N ILE A 49 1.12 4.79 -0.75
CA ILE A 49 2.40 4.50 -1.39
C ILE A 49 2.38 4.98 -2.84
N THR A 50 1.31 4.67 -3.59
CA THR A 50 1.16 5.12 -4.98
C THR A 50 1.18 6.64 -5.08
N SER A 51 0.40 7.34 -4.25
CA SER A 51 0.41 8.81 -4.22
C SER A 51 1.77 9.40 -3.84
N GLY A 52 2.50 8.77 -2.91
CA GLY A 52 3.88 9.13 -2.61
C GLY A 52 4.79 8.97 -3.83
N ILE A 53 4.71 7.86 -4.55
CA ILE A 53 5.50 7.61 -5.77
C ILE A 53 5.09 8.56 -6.90
N GLU A 54 3.81 8.83 -7.09
CA GLU A 54 3.30 9.79 -8.07
C GLU A 54 3.76 11.22 -7.73
N SER A 55 3.81 11.58 -6.44
CA SER A 55 4.28 12.89 -5.99
C SER A 55 5.76 13.15 -6.25
N LEU A 56 6.54 12.08 -6.45
CA LEU A 56 7.94 12.18 -6.85
C LEU A 56 8.08 12.61 -8.33
N GLY A 57 7.03 12.49 -9.16
CA GLY A 57 7.02 12.95 -10.54
C GLY A 57 7.80 12.04 -11.51
N SER A 58 7.61 12.27 -12.83
CA SER A 58 8.18 11.43 -13.90
C SER A 58 9.68 11.67 -14.18
N ASN A 59 10.34 12.56 -13.43
CA ASN A 59 11.75 12.94 -13.65
C ASN A 59 12.59 12.75 -12.39
N LEU A 60 12.72 11.50 -11.95
CA LEU A 60 13.54 11.15 -10.79
C LEU A 60 14.96 10.75 -11.20
N LEU A 61 15.93 11.59 -10.83
CA LEU A 61 17.36 11.29 -10.91
C LEU A 61 17.83 10.73 -9.56
N PHE A 62 17.93 9.40 -9.44
CA PHE A 62 18.47 8.74 -8.25
C PHE A 62 20.01 8.71 -8.33
N VAL A 63 20.66 9.64 -7.64
CA VAL A 63 22.13 9.68 -7.51
C VAL A 63 22.54 8.99 -6.21
N THR A 64 22.94 7.72 -6.31
CA THR A 64 23.56 6.98 -5.21
C THR A 64 25.08 7.01 -5.39
N PRO A 65 25.85 7.65 -4.50
CA PRO A 65 27.30 7.61 -4.59
C PRO A 65 27.81 6.18 -4.37
N PRO A 66 28.84 5.74 -5.10
CA PRO A 66 29.43 4.42 -4.89
C PRO A 66 30.03 4.34 -3.48
N PHE A 67 29.70 3.28 -2.75
CA PHE A 67 30.26 3.01 -1.44
C PHE A 67 31.76 2.69 -1.56
N SER A 68 32.61 3.68 -1.31
CA SER A 68 34.07 3.55 -1.26
C SER A 68 34.50 3.23 0.18
N ILE A 69 34.90 1.98 0.43
CA ILE A 69 35.59 1.62 1.68
C ILE A 69 37.05 2.07 1.54
N GLY A 70 37.35 3.31 1.92
CA GLY A 70 38.73 3.78 2.03
C GLY A 70 39.04 5.22 1.62
N GLY A 71 38.06 6.02 1.18
CA GLY A 71 38.33 7.41 0.79
C GLY A 71 37.05 8.23 0.68
N SER A 72 37.13 9.45 1.21
CA SER A 72 36.09 10.49 1.21
C SER A 72 35.23 10.49 -0.06
N SER A 73 34.06 9.87 0.02
CA SER A 73 32.96 10.05 -0.94
C SER A 73 31.97 11.08 -0.39
N ALA A 74 32.50 12.18 0.13
CA ALA A 74 31.69 13.35 0.44
C ALA A 74 31.66 14.16 -0.85
N LEU A 75 30.49 14.23 -1.49
CA LEU A 75 30.25 15.13 -2.62
C LEU A 75 30.69 16.53 -2.19
N THR A 76 31.77 17.01 -2.78
CA THR A 76 32.34 18.31 -2.41
C THR A 76 31.66 19.38 -3.23
N LEU A 77 31.66 20.63 -2.75
CA LEU A 77 31.07 21.75 -3.49
C LEU A 77 31.79 22.06 -4.82
N ALA A 78 32.87 21.34 -5.15
CA ALA A 78 33.57 21.42 -6.43
C ALA A 78 33.06 20.40 -7.48
N ASP A 79 32.30 19.39 -7.07
CA ASP A 79 31.69 18.41 -7.98
C ASP A 79 30.60 19.00 -8.92
N PRO A 80 29.77 19.99 -8.54
CA PRO A 80 28.81 20.61 -9.47
C PRO A 80 29.51 21.37 -10.62
N ASP A 81 30.69 21.95 -10.39
CA ASP A 81 31.45 22.65 -11.43
C ASP A 81 32.08 21.68 -12.44
N ALA A 82 32.45 20.46 -11.99
CA ALA A 82 32.99 19.42 -12.86
C ALA A 82 31.95 18.81 -13.83
N LEU A 83 30.65 18.91 -13.49
CA LEU A 83 29.56 18.49 -14.37
C LEU A 83 29.21 19.55 -15.44
N LEU A 84 29.68 20.78 -15.28
CA LEU A 84 29.54 21.85 -16.26
C LEU A 84 30.71 21.90 -17.25
N ASP A 85 31.80 21.17 -16.98
CA ASP A 85 32.95 21.07 -17.87
C ASP A 85 32.62 20.13 -19.07
N PRO A 86 32.47 20.67 -20.30
CA PRO A 86 32.10 19.90 -21.48
C PRO A 86 33.17 18.90 -21.92
N ALA A 87 34.38 18.95 -21.34
CA ALA A 87 35.48 18.05 -21.68
C ALA A 87 35.31 16.63 -21.12
N PHE A 88 34.51 16.43 -20.05
CA PHE A 88 34.42 15.15 -19.34
C PHE A 88 33.00 14.51 -19.31
N THR A 89 31.95 15.20 -19.78
CA THR A 89 30.56 14.67 -19.80
C THR A 89 29.85 14.91 -21.15
N PRO A 90 30.33 14.34 -22.27
CA PRO A 90 29.71 14.53 -23.58
C PRO A 90 28.28 13.97 -23.67
N THR A 91 27.89 13.05 -22.78
CA THR A 91 26.57 12.39 -22.79
C THR A 91 25.45 13.23 -22.16
N VAL A 92 25.76 14.23 -21.33
CA VAL A 92 24.72 14.99 -20.57
C VAL A 92 24.06 16.09 -21.42
N VAL A 93 24.73 16.54 -22.49
CA VAL A 93 24.21 17.54 -23.44
C VAL A 93 23.10 16.99 -24.35
N ASP A 94 22.98 15.66 -24.49
CA ASP A 94 22.00 15.01 -25.40
C ASP A 94 20.63 14.76 -24.75
N VAL A 95 20.48 14.99 -23.44
CA VAL A 95 19.25 14.69 -22.67
C VAL A 95 18.54 15.98 -22.20
N THR A 96 18.55 17.03 -23.03
CA THR A 96 17.67 18.20 -22.91
C THR A 96 16.77 18.30 -24.13
#